data_AF-D4H4A6-F1
#
_entry.id   AF-D4H4A6-F1
#
_cell.length_a   1.000
_cell.length_b   1.000
_cell.length_c   1.000
_cell.angle_alpha   90.00
_cell.angle_beta   90.00
_cell.angle_gamma   90.00
#
_symmetry.space_group_name_H-M   'P 1'
#
loop_
_entity.id
_entity.type
_entity.pdbx_description
1 polymer ?
#
loop_
_entity_poly.entity_id
_entity_poly.type
_entity_poly.pdbx_seq_one_letter_code
_entity_poly.pdbx_strand_id
1 'polypeptide(L)'
;MYIEALSSDLNYTKDQDKKLKKSCEEFEALFMAKVFSSMRETIQDGGLVKKSTGEEIFTEMLDAEVAKESSEGEGLGLSKMLYESMSKNLHANNGNNFPTGKNSAVNSQQFLELQRELNGTNVASTINEKL
;
A
#
# COMPACT_ATOMS: atom_id res chain seq x y z
N MET A 1 -0.06 37.60 -20.11
CA MET A 1 0.29 36.38 -20.86
C MET A 1 1.30 35.49 -20.14
N TYR A 2 2.36 36.00 -19.51
CA TYR A 2 3.32 35.16 -18.76
C TYR A 2 2.87 34.71 -17.35
N ILE A 3 1.85 35.35 -16.76
CA ILE A 3 1.42 35.06 -15.39
C ILE A 3 0.41 33.90 -15.31
N GLU A 4 -0.36 33.63 -16.37
CA GLU A 4 -1.36 32.53 -16.38
C GLU A 4 -0.71 31.14 -16.53
N ALA A 5 0.41 31.03 -17.23
CA ALA A 5 1.11 29.77 -17.44
C ALA A 5 1.78 29.26 -16.15
N LEU A 6 2.29 30.14 -15.29
CA LEU A 6 2.90 29.75 -14.02
C LEU A 6 1.86 29.27 -12.99
N SER A 7 0.61 29.75 -13.09
CA SER A 7 -0.49 29.30 -12.21
C SER A 7 -1.03 27.92 -12.56
N SER A 8 -0.96 27.45 -13.81
CA SER A 8 -1.44 26.11 -14.17
C SER A 8 -0.56 25.00 -13.60
N ASP A 9 0.76 25.22 -13.56
CA ASP A 9 1.73 24.28 -13.00
C ASP A 9 1.69 24.24 -11.45
N LEU A 10 1.25 25.32 -10.80
CA LEU A 10 0.99 25.34 -9.35
C LEU A 10 -0.34 24.67 -8.97
N ASN A 11 -1.32 24.65 -9.89
CA ASN A 11 -2.59 23.94 -9.70
C ASN A 11 -2.45 22.41 -9.83
N TYR A 12 -1.30 21.95 -10.33
CA TYR A 12 -0.96 20.53 -10.55
C TYR A 12 -0.75 19.73 -9.25
N THR A 13 -0.64 20.37 -8.09
CA THR A 13 -0.30 19.66 -6.84
C THR A 13 -1.52 19.38 -5.96
N LYS A 14 -2.33 20.39 -5.64
CA LYS A 14 -3.43 20.25 -4.67
C LYS A 14 -4.64 19.49 -5.23
N ASP A 15 -4.94 19.66 -6.51
CA ASP A 15 -6.08 18.98 -7.13
C ASP A 15 -5.78 17.51 -7.48
N GLN A 16 -4.53 17.20 -7.84
CA GLN A 16 -4.10 15.82 -8.07
C GLN A 16 -4.03 15.04 -6.75
N ASP A 17 -3.53 15.68 -5.69
CA ASP A 17 -3.48 15.08 -4.35
C ASP A 17 -4.88 14.75 -3.82
N LYS A 18 -5.84 15.68 -3.94
CA LYS A 18 -7.25 15.43 -3.60
C LYS A 18 -7.87 14.31 -4.42
N LYS A 19 -7.59 14.25 -5.73
CA LYS A 19 -8.08 13.18 -6.60
C LYS A 19 -7.51 11.83 -6.20
N LEU A 20 -6.21 11.77 -5.90
CA LEU A 20 -5.55 10.55 -5.44
C LEU A 20 -6.16 10.05 -4.13
N LYS A 21 -6.34 10.95 -3.15
CA LYS A 21 -6.99 10.61 -1.88
C LYS A 21 -8.40 10.08 -2.11
N LYS A 22 -9.21 10.78 -2.90
CA LYS A 22 -10.57 10.37 -3.24
C LYS A 22 -10.63 9.00 -3.93
N SER A 23 -9.73 8.73 -4.89
CA SER A 23 -9.67 7.42 -5.54
C SER A 23 -9.25 6.31 -4.58
N CYS A 24 -8.42 6.60 -3.58
CA CYS A 24 -8.07 5.62 -2.54
C CYS A 24 -9.27 5.33 -1.62
N GLU A 25 -10.05 6.34 -1.25
CA GLU A 25 -11.30 6.18 -0.48
C GLU A 25 -12.34 5.36 -1.27
N GLU A 26 -12.56 5.69 -2.54
CA GLU A 26 -13.47 4.93 -3.42
C GLU A 26 -13.04 3.47 -3.60
N PHE A 27 -11.72 3.23 -3.68
CA PHE A 27 -11.19 1.85 -3.74
C PHE A 27 -11.45 1.08 -2.44
N GLU A 28 -11.25 1.72 -1.29
CA GLU A 28 -11.54 1.10 0.01
C GLU A 28 -13.03 0.71 0.12
N ALA A 29 -13.95 1.56 -0.35
CA ALA A 29 -15.37 1.23 -0.41
C ALA A 29 -15.65 -0.01 -1.26
N LEU A 30 -15.08 -0.07 -2.47
CA LEU A 30 -15.24 -1.24 -3.36
C LEU A 30 -14.67 -2.52 -2.75
N PHE A 31 -13.49 -2.41 -2.12
CA PHE A 31 -12.84 -3.52 -1.45
C PHE A 31 -13.70 -4.04 -0.30
N MET A 32 -14.23 -3.14 0.54
CA MET A 32 -15.10 -3.49 1.65
C MET A 32 -16.39 -4.18 1.18
N ALA A 33 -17.04 -3.65 0.15
CA ALA A 33 -18.21 -4.29 -0.46
C ALA A 33 -17.88 -5.72 -0.92
N LYS A 34 -16.69 -5.93 -1.50
CA LYS A 34 -16.25 -7.28 -1.87
C LYS A 34 -15.98 -8.18 -0.67
N VAL A 35 -15.42 -7.65 0.42
CA VAL A 35 -15.25 -8.39 1.67
C VAL A 35 -16.60 -8.87 2.21
N PHE A 36 -17.61 -8.00 2.26
CA PHE A 36 -18.96 -8.37 2.70
C PHE A 36 -19.59 -9.45 1.81
N SER A 37 -19.46 -9.30 0.49
CA SER A 37 -19.87 -10.31 -0.49
C SER A 37 -19.19 -11.66 -0.22
N SER A 38 -17.87 -11.69 -0.11
CA SER A 38 -17.12 -12.92 0.13
C SER A 38 -17.41 -13.56 1.49
N MET A 39 -17.65 -12.76 2.54
CA MET A 39 -18.10 -13.30 3.84
C MET A 39 -19.43 -14.04 3.70
N ARG A 40 -20.39 -13.53 2.93
CA ARG A 40 -21.68 -14.21 2.71
C ARG A 40 -21.58 -15.41 1.80
N GLU A 41 -20.68 -15.39 0.81
CA GLU A 41 -20.36 -16.57 -0.02
C GLU A 41 -19.88 -17.75 0.84
N THR A 42 -19.29 -17.51 2.02
CA THR A 42 -18.89 -18.60 2.94
C THR A 42 -20.06 -19.24 3.70
N ILE A 43 -21.24 -18.61 3.72
CA ILE A 43 -22.42 -19.16 4.38
C ILE A 43 -23.11 -20.11 3.40
N GLN A 44 -23.12 -21.41 3.72
CA GLN A 44 -23.80 -22.42 2.91
C GLN A 44 -25.30 -22.08 2.81
N ASP A 45 -25.85 -22.18 1.60
CA ASP A 45 -27.29 -22.04 1.35
C ASP A 45 -28.03 -23.29 1.89
N GLY A 46 -28.25 -23.33 3.21
CA GLY A 46 -28.77 -24.51 3.92
C GLY A 46 -30.05 -24.26 4.73
N GLY A 47 -30.66 -23.09 4.63
CA GLY A 47 -31.84 -22.71 5.41
C GLY A 47 -33.17 -23.22 4.83
N LEU A 48 -34.18 -23.34 5.69
CA LEU A 48 -35.58 -23.62 5.33
C LEU A 48 -36.20 -22.54 4.42
N VAL A 49 -35.56 -21.37 4.32
CA VAL A 49 -35.97 -20.23 3.49
C VAL A 49 -34.99 -20.09 2.33
N LYS A 50 -35.51 -20.10 1.09
CA LYS A 50 -34.72 -19.84 -0.12
C LYS A 50 -34.45 -18.34 -0.22
N LYS A 51 -33.19 -17.95 -0.42
CA LYS A 51 -32.83 -16.57 -0.80
C LYS A 51 -33.54 -16.19 -2.09
N SER A 52 -34.10 -14.99 -2.13
CA SER A 52 -34.68 -14.44 -3.35
C SER A 52 -33.65 -13.57 -4.10
N THR A 53 -33.74 -13.52 -5.43
CA THR A 53 -32.91 -12.60 -6.24
C THR A 53 -33.10 -11.14 -5.85
N GLY A 54 -34.31 -10.76 -5.40
CA GLY A 54 -34.57 -9.41 -4.90
C GLY A 54 -33.78 -9.10 -3.62
N GLU A 55 -33.78 -10.04 -2.68
CA GLU A 55 -33.02 -9.92 -1.42
C GLU A 55 -31.51 -9.78 -1.67
N GLU A 56 -30.96 -10.54 -2.63
CA GLU A 56 -29.56 -10.44 -3.03
C GLU A 56 -29.21 -9.03 -3.53
N ILE A 57 -29.99 -8.49 -4.48
CA ILE A 57 -29.77 -7.15 -5.04
C ILE A 57 -29.89 -6.07 -3.95
N PHE A 58 -30.89 -6.15 -3.08
CA PHE A 58 -31.03 -5.17 -1.98
C PHE A 58 -29.90 -5.27 -0.96
N THR A 59 -29.41 -6.49 -0.69
CA THR A 59 -28.28 -6.70 0.20
C THR A 59 -27.00 -6.11 -0.39
N GLU A 60 -26.72 -6.36 -1.67
CA GLU A 60 -25.56 -5.77 -2.35
C GLU A 60 -25.60 -4.24 -2.35
N MET A 61 -26.78 -3.65 -2.56
CA MET A 61 -26.97 -2.21 -2.50
C MET A 61 -26.73 -1.66 -1.09
N LEU A 62 -27.23 -2.37 -0.07
CA LEU A 62 -26.97 -2.03 1.33
C LEU A 62 -25.48 -2.06 1.64
N ASP A 63 -24.78 -3.13 1.24
CA ASP A 63 -23.33 -3.25 1.48
C ASP A 63 -22.54 -2.15 0.80
N ALA A 64 -22.94 -1.76 -0.42
CA ALA A 64 -22.29 -0.68 -1.14
C ALA A 64 -22.42 0.65 -0.39
N GLU A 65 -23.60 0.97 0.16
CA GLU A 65 -23.79 2.20 0.93
C GLU A 65 -23.04 2.15 2.26
N VAL A 66 -23.11 1.02 2.98
CA VAL A 66 -22.37 0.82 4.23
C VAL A 66 -20.86 0.94 4.01
N ALA A 67 -20.35 0.34 2.93
CA ALA A 67 -18.94 0.41 2.56
C ALA A 67 -18.51 1.84 2.21
N LYS A 68 -19.37 2.57 1.50
CA LYS A 68 -19.13 3.96 1.13
C LYS A 68 -19.09 4.87 2.36
N GLU A 69 -20.10 4.82 3.25
CA GLU A 69 -20.08 5.60 4.49
C GLU A 69 -18.88 5.25 5.37
N SER A 70 -18.52 3.96 5.44
CA SER A 70 -17.34 3.53 6.19
C SER A 70 -16.04 4.09 5.61
N SER A 71 -15.94 4.21 4.28
CA SER A 71 -14.75 4.76 3.60
C SER A 71 -14.58 6.28 3.73
N GLU A 72 -15.67 7.02 3.91
CA GLU A 72 -15.64 8.48 4.11
C GLU A 72 -15.24 8.86 5.56
N GLY A 73 -15.38 7.93 6.51
CA GLY A 73 -14.97 8.08 7.91
C GLY A 73 -13.52 7.62 8.19
N GLU A 74 -13.27 7.03 9.37
CA GLU A 74 -11.95 6.42 9.68
C GLU A 74 -11.72 5.07 8.97
N GLY A 75 -12.79 4.41 8.51
CA GLY A 75 -12.72 3.15 7.75
C GLY A 75 -11.88 2.07 8.39
N LEU A 76 -11.23 1.26 7.54
CA LEU A 76 -10.17 0.32 7.92
C LEU A 76 -8.78 0.96 7.84
N GLY A 77 -8.69 2.18 7.33
CA GLY A 77 -7.43 2.89 7.09
C GLY A 77 -6.67 2.39 5.86
N LEU A 78 -7.28 1.56 5.01
CA LEU A 78 -6.64 1.03 3.81
C LEU A 78 -6.37 2.13 2.78
N SER A 79 -7.32 3.05 2.60
CA SER A 79 -7.18 4.22 1.74
C SER A 79 -5.98 5.08 2.14
N LYS A 80 -5.78 5.29 3.44
CA LYS A 80 -4.63 6.04 3.98
C LYS A 80 -3.31 5.33 3.68
N MET A 81 -3.24 4.02 3.92
CA MET A 81 -2.04 3.23 3.61
C MET A 81 -1.71 3.26 2.12
N LEU A 82 -2.74 3.14 1.27
CA LEU A 82 -2.61 3.20 -0.18
C LEU A 82 -2.15 4.59 -0.64
N TYR A 83 -2.76 5.64 -0.11
CA TYR A 83 -2.38 7.03 -0.37
C TYR A 83 -0.93 7.30 0.05
N GLU A 84 -0.50 6.86 1.22
CA GLU A 84 0.88 7.03 1.69
C GLU A 84 1.88 6.29 0.78
N SER A 85 1.54 5.09 0.31
CA SER A 85 2.37 4.34 -0.63
C SER A 85 2.44 5.04 -1.98
N MET A 86 1.32 5.46 -2.54
CA MET A 86 1.25 6.08 -3.86
C MET A 86 1.87 7.49 -3.87
N SER A 87 1.60 8.32 -2.85
CA SER A 87 2.18 9.66 -2.74
C SER A 87 3.71 9.62 -2.66
N LYS A 88 4.28 8.71 -1.86
CA LYS A 88 5.74 8.51 -1.78
C LYS A 88 6.35 8.15 -3.15
N ASN A 89 5.67 7.32 -3.94
CA ASN A 89 6.14 6.93 -5.27
C ASN A 89 5.91 8.04 -6.32
N LEU A 90 4.82 8.81 -6.20
CA LEU A 90 4.47 9.88 -7.13
C LEU A 90 5.42 11.08 -7.01
N HIS A 91 5.85 11.43 -5.81
CA HIS A 91 6.85 12.47 -5.58
C HIS A 91 8.27 12.05 -6.03
N ALA A 92 8.51 10.76 -6.25
CA ALA A 92 9.83 10.22 -6.51
C ALA A 92 10.24 10.17 -8.00
N ASN A 93 9.32 10.29 -8.98
CA ASN A 93 9.75 10.19 -10.39
C ASN A 93 8.80 10.74 -11.46
N ASN A 94 9.38 11.44 -12.43
CA ASN A 94 8.84 11.68 -13.75
C ASN A 94 8.61 10.34 -14.47
N GLY A 95 7.38 9.80 -14.41
CA GLY A 95 6.86 8.80 -15.35
C GLY A 95 7.39 7.36 -15.27
N ASN A 96 8.43 7.04 -14.49
CA ASN A 96 9.00 5.69 -14.43
C ASN A 96 8.76 5.04 -13.05
N ASN A 97 7.63 4.32 -12.94
CA ASN A 97 7.13 3.69 -11.70
C ASN A 97 7.56 2.22 -11.54
N PHE A 98 8.67 1.82 -12.16
CA PHE A 98 9.28 0.51 -11.90
C PHE A 98 10.26 0.67 -10.73
N PRO A 99 10.21 -0.19 -9.69
CA PRO A 99 11.21 -0.18 -8.64
C PRO A 99 12.57 -0.55 -9.27
N THR A 100 13.33 0.46 -9.68
CA THR A 100 14.76 0.34 -9.95
C THR A 100 15.43 0.30 -8.59
N GLY A 101 15.26 -0.83 -7.91
CA GLY A 101 15.89 -1.11 -6.64
C GLY A 101 17.39 -0.99 -6.80
N LYS A 102 17.94 0.19 -6.48
CA LYS A 102 19.27 0.30 -5.91
C LYS A 102 19.18 -0.29 -4.50
N ASN A 103 18.93 -1.59 -4.40
CA ASN A 103 19.47 -2.33 -3.27
C ASN A 103 20.96 -2.08 -3.40
N SER A 104 21.52 -1.25 -2.52
CA SER A 104 22.96 -1.14 -2.38
C SER A 104 23.44 -2.56 -2.18
N ALA A 105 23.98 -3.16 -3.25
CA ALA A 105 24.66 -4.44 -3.17
C ALA A 105 25.58 -4.28 -1.97
N VAL A 106 25.35 -5.09 -0.93
CA VAL A 106 26.15 -5.09 0.29
C VAL A 106 27.59 -5.05 -0.20
N ASN A 107 28.26 -3.92 0.01
CA ASN A 107 29.56 -3.75 -0.62
C ASN A 107 30.45 -4.84 0.00
N SER A 108 31.40 -5.36 -0.79
CA SER A 108 32.25 -6.46 -0.33
C SER A 108 32.91 -6.16 1.02
N GLN A 109 33.15 -4.88 1.32
CA GLN A 109 33.76 -4.43 2.57
C GLN A 109 32.82 -4.61 3.78
N GLN A 110 31.53 -4.29 3.63
CA GLN A 110 30.50 -4.47 4.66
C GLN A 110 30.28 -5.96 4.95
N PHE A 111 30.31 -6.81 3.93
CA PHE A 111 30.23 -8.26 4.10
C PHE A 111 31.47 -8.84 4.79
N LEU A 112 32.66 -8.34 4.44
CA LEU A 112 33.92 -8.73 5.08
C LEU A 112 33.99 -8.26 6.56
N GLU A 113 33.41 -7.10 6.88
CA GLU A 113 33.30 -6.60 8.25
C GLU A 113 32.37 -7.47 9.12
N LEU A 114 31.20 -7.82 8.60
CA LEU A 114 30.28 -8.75 9.26
C LEU A 114 30.91 -10.13 9.51
N GLN A 115 31.71 -10.64 8.57
CA GLN A 115 32.45 -11.89 8.77
C GLN A 115 33.54 -11.78 9.82
N ARG A 116 34.18 -10.61 9.96
CA ARG A 116 35.19 -10.32 10.98
C ARG A 116 34.58 -10.19 12.39
N GLU A 117 33.37 -9.64 12.48
CA GLU A 117 32.64 -9.52 13.75
C GLU A 117 32.01 -10.83 14.21
N LEU A 118 31.50 -11.65 13.28
CA LEU A 118 30.89 -12.95 13.61
C LEU A 118 31.93 -14.04 13.88
N ASN A 119 33.06 -14.03 13.16
CA ASN A 119 34.19 -14.88 13.47
C ASN A 119 35.09 -14.15 14.46
N GLY A 120 34.64 -14.09 15.72
CA GLY A 120 35.43 -13.59 16.83
C GLY A 120 36.87 -14.10 16.72
N THR A 121 37.82 -13.18 16.68
CA THR A 121 39.22 -13.44 16.43
C THR A 121 39.77 -14.33 17.54
N ASN A 122 39.69 -15.63 17.32
CA ASN A 122 40.30 -16.65 18.15
C ASN A 122 41.67 -16.99 17.53
N VAL A 123 42.71 -16.69 18.33
CA VAL A 123 43.98 -17.42 18.48
C VAL A 123 45.02 -17.48 17.34
N ALA A 124 44.78 -16.96 16.14
CA ALA A 124 45.80 -17.02 15.06
C ALA A 124 46.88 -15.91 15.14
N SER A 125 46.69 -14.83 15.90
CA SER A 125 47.69 -13.77 16.06
C SER A 125 48.77 -14.06 17.12
N THR A 126 48.67 -15.18 17.86
CA THR A 126 49.62 -15.52 18.95
C THR A 126 50.73 -16.50 18.57
N ILE A 127 50.91 -16.88 17.30
CA ILE A 127 51.89 -17.92 16.92
C ILE A 127 53.22 -17.35 16.37
N ASN A 128 53.31 -16.06 16.05
CA ASN A 128 54.55 -15.44 15.52
C ASN A 128 55.19 -14.40 16.45
N GLU A 129 55.08 -14.56 17.77
CA GLU A 129 55.82 -13.74 18.75
C GLU A 129 56.60 -14.55 19.80
N LYS A 130 56.79 -15.87 19.60
CA LYS A 130 57.55 -16.69 20.56
C LYS A 130 58.44 -17.79 19.98
N LEU A 131 59.12 -17.51 18.86
CA LEU A 131 60.32 -18.23 18.41
C LEU A 131 61.35 -17.23 17.90
#